data_AF-I3Y153-F1
#
_entry.id   AF-I3Y153-F1
#
_cell.length_a   1.000
_cell.length_b   1.000
_cell.length_c   1.000
_cell.angle_alpha   90.00
_cell.angle_beta   90.00
_cell.angle_gamma   90.00
#
_symmetry.space_group_name_H-M   'P 1'
#
loop_
_entity.id
_entity.type
_entity.pdbx_description
1 polymer ?
#
loop_
_entity_poly.entity_id
_entity_poly.type
_entity_poly.pdbx_seq_one_letter_code
_entity_poly.pdbx_strand_id
1 'polypeptide(L)'
;RQVPDSAGTATAYLCGVKANYQTIGVSAAARVDQCNTTFGNEVISVMYRAKQAGKSVGVVTTTRVQHASPAGTYAHTVNRNWYSDAEMPAQALQEGCKDIATQLISNMDIDVILGG
;
A
#
# COMPACT_ATOMS: atom_id res chain seq x y z
N ARG A 1 12.33 -16.06 -6.23
CA ARG A 1 13.44 -15.07 -6.31
C ARG A 1 13.76 -14.62 -4.89
N GLN A 2 15.03 -14.51 -4.50
CA GLN A 2 15.43 -14.14 -3.11
C GLN A 2 15.70 -12.63 -2.94
N VAL A 3 16.03 -11.93 -4.02
CA VAL A 3 16.27 -10.46 -4.02
C VAL A 3 14.91 -9.74 -3.98
N PRO A 4 14.68 -8.84 -3.01
CA PRO A 4 13.38 -8.19 -2.81
C PRO A 4 13.15 -6.99 -3.74
N ASP A 5 11.94 -6.43 -3.71
CA ASP A 5 11.62 -5.11 -4.26
C ASP A 5 11.22 -4.11 -3.17
N SER A 6 10.96 -2.87 -3.59
CA SER A 6 10.49 -1.79 -2.71
C SER A 6 9.15 -2.09 -2.04
N ALA A 7 8.22 -2.83 -2.67
CA ALA A 7 6.88 -3.06 -2.12
C ALA A 7 6.89 -4.05 -0.95
N GLY A 8 7.47 -5.24 -1.15
CA GLY A 8 7.59 -6.23 -0.09
C GLY A 8 8.42 -5.71 1.09
N THR A 9 9.46 -4.91 0.80
CA THR A 9 10.27 -4.28 1.86
C THR A 9 9.54 -3.17 2.59
N ALA A 10 8.77 -2.31 1.90
CA ALA A 10 7.93 -1.28 2.52
C ALA A 10 6.99 -1.89 3.56
N THR A 11 6.30 -2.98 3.22
CA THR A 11 5.45 -3.70 4.17
C THR A 11 6.23 -4.20 5.39
N ALA A 12 7.45 -4.70 5.17
CA ALA A 12 8.30 -5.15 6.27
C ALA A 12 8.71 -4.02 7.23
N TYR A 13 9.26 -2.91 6.73
CA TYR A 13 9.77 -1.83 7.60
C TYR A 13 8.69 -0.84 8.06
N LEU A 14 7.52 -0.77 7.40
CA LEU A 14 6.43 0.13 7.77
C LEU A 14 5.29 -0.57 8.53
N CYS A 15 5.03 -1.85 8.25
CA CYS A 15 3.97 -2.61 8.93
C CYS A 15 4.51 -3.63 9.93
N GLY A 16 5.78 -4.04 9.82
CA GLY A 16 6.40 -5.04 10.69
C GLY A 16 6.14 -6.49 10.27
N VAL A 17 5.67 -6.71 9.03
CA VAL A 17 5.35 -8.05 8.49
C VAL A 17 6.01 -8.19 7.12
N LYS A 18 6.78 -9.27 6.90
CA LYS A 18 7.33 -9.56 5.57
C LYS A 18 6.22 -9.94 4.60
N ALA A 19 6.29 -9.42 3.39
CA ALA A 19 5.29 -9.61 2.34
C ALA A 19 5.92 -10.16 1.05
N ASN A 20 5.06 -10.53 0.11
CA ASN A 20 5.49 -11.00 -1.20
C ASN A 20 5.99 -9.82 -2.07
N TYR A 21 6.88 -10.14 -3.00
CA TYR A 21 7.35 -9.21 -4.04
C TYR A 21 6.16 -8.50 -4.72
N GLN A 22 6.27 -7.21 -5.03
CA GLN A 22 5.23 -6.39 -5.69
C GLN A 22 3.92 -6.13 -4.90
N THR A 23 3.78 -6.68 -3.69
CA THR A 23 2.61 -6.43 -2.82
C THR A 23 2.92 -5.37 -1.75
N ILE A 24 1.95 -4.53 -1.41
CA ILE A 24 2.11 -3.43 -0.45
C ILE A 24 1.04 -3.57 0.64
N GLY A 25 1.46 -3.51 1.91
CA GLY A 25 0.54 -3.46 3.04
C GLY A 25 -0.32 -4.71 3.22
N VAL A 26 0.03 -5.83 2.58
CA VAL A 26 -0.65 -7.12 2.75
C VAL A 26 0.35 -8.20 3.16
N SER A 27 -0.11 -9.19 3.90
CA SER A 27 0.70 -10.32 4.36
C SER A 27 1.14 -11.20 3.18
N ALA A 28 2.11 -12.09 3.40
CA ALA A 28 2.54 -13.06 2.40
C ALA A 28 1.48 -14.13 2.02
N ALA A 29 0.30 -14.12 2.64
CA ALA A 29 -0.84 -14.92 2.19
C ALA A 29 -1.52 -14.32 0.94
N ALA A 30 -1.42 -13.00 0.73
CA ALA A 30 -1.87 -12.38 -0.51
C ALA A 30 -0.98 -12.77 -1.72
N ARG A 31 -1.52 -12.69 -2.93
CA ARG A 31 -0.83 -13.08 -4.17
C ARG A 31 -0.81 -11.91 -5.14
N VAL A 32 0.33 -11.72 -5.79
CA VAL A 32 0.52 -10.63 -6.77
C VAL A 32 -0.56 -10.70 -7.84
N ASP A 33 -1.14 -9.56 -8.20
CA ASP A 33 -2.18 -9.42 -9.22
C ASP A 33 -3.51 -10.14 -8.97
N GLN A 34 -3.73 -10.70 -7.77
CA GLN A 34 -4.97 -11.41 -7.44
C GLN A 34 -5.77 -10.62 -6.41
N CYS A 35 -6.63 -9.72 -6.87
CA CYS A 35 -7.38 -8.78 -6.02
C CYS A 35 -8.16 -9.49 -4.91
N ASN A 36 -8.87 -10.57 -5.25
CA ASN A 36 -9.57 -11.44 -4.29
C ASN A 36 -8.71 -11.97 -3.11
N THR A 37 -7.38 -11.97 -3.19
CA THR A 37 -6.49 -12.37 -2.09
C THR A 37 -6.08 -11.22 -1.15
N THR A 38 -6.55 -9.99 -1.41
CA THR A 38 -6.26 -8.82 -0.58
C THR A 38 -6.99 -8.90 0.75
N PHE A 39 -8.29 -9.21 0.70
CA PHE A 39 -9.20 -9.08 1.83
C PHE A 39 -8.89 -10.08 2.94
N GLY A 40 -8.68 -9.58 4.16
CA GLY A 40 -8.27 -10.36 5.33
C GLY A 40 -6.76 -10.53 5.47
N ASN A 41 -5.98 -10.05 4.49
CA ASN A 41 -4.52 -10.09 4.53
C ASN A 41 -3.89 -8.71 4.75
N GLU A 42 -4.67 -7.66 4.93
CA GLU A 42 -4.18 -6.31 5.19
C GLU A 42 -3.38 -6.26 6.50
N VAL A 43 -2.21 -5.61 6.47
CA VAL A 43 -1.35 -5.39 7.64
C VAL A 43 -1.13 -3.90 7.87
N ILE A 44 -1.41 -3.46 9.09
CA ILE A 44 -1.52 -2.04 9.42
C ILE A 44 -0.15 -1.40 9.69
N SER A 45 0.12 -0.28 9.03
CA SER A 45 1.38 0.45 9.16
C SER A 45 1.56 1.06 10.56
N VAL A 46 2.79 1.37 10.94
CA VAL A 46 3.09 2.15 12.14
C VAL A 46 2.54 3.58 12.00
N MET A 47 2.51 4.13 10.78
CA MET A 47 1.95 5.46 10.52
C MET A 47 0.45 5.50 10.82
N TYR A 48 -0.30 4.49 10.38
CA TYR A 48 -1.72 4.36 10.71
C TYR A 48 -1.93 4.25 12.22
N ARG A 49 -1.14 3.41 12.91
CA ARG A 49 -1.19 3.28 14.37
C ARG A 49 -0.86 4.59 15.08
N ALA A 50 0.09 5.38 14.57
CA ALA A 50 0.41 6.69 15.10
C ALA A 50 -0.77 7.66 14.96
N LYS A 51 -1.45 7.67 13.81
CA LYS A 51 -2.65 8.49 13.59
C LYS A 51 -3.79 8.09 14.53
N GLN A 52 -4.03 6.79 14.71
CA GLN A 52 -5.01 6.27 15.69
C GLN A 52 -4.68 6.68 17.13
N ALA A 53 -3.39 6.87 17.45
CA ALA A 53 -2.94 7.40 18.74
C ALA A 53 -3.00 8.94 18.84
N GLY A 54 -3.68 9.63 17.91
CA GLY A 54 -3.86 11.08 17.92
C GLY A 54 -2.64 11.88 17.49
N LYS A 55 -1.65 11.27 16.83
CA LYS A 55 -0.47 11.96 16.30
C LYS A 55 -0.73 12.43 14.88
N SER A 56 -0.18 13.59 14.53
CA SER A 56 -0.05 13.97 13.12
C SER A 56 0.96 13.06 12.41
N VAL A 57 0.69 12.79 11.13
CA VAL A 57 1.50 11.92 10.29
C VAL A 57 1.76 12.57 8.94
N GLY A 58 2.89 12.23 8.32
CA GLY A 58 3.26 12.79 7.03
C GLY A 58 4.10 11.86 6.18
N VAL A 59 3.93 11.98 4.87
CA VAL A 59 4.67 11.25 3.84
C VAL A 59 5.43 12.26 2.99
N VAL A 60 6.75 12.08 2.89
CA VAL A 60 7.63 12.90 2.04
C VAL A 60 8.49 11.98 1.18
N THR A 61 8.50 12.19 -0.12
CA THR A 61 9.29 11.40 -1.07
C THR A 61 9.69 12.25 -2.29
N THR A 62 10.72 11.84 -3.01
CA THR A 62 11.09 12.39 -4.34
C THR A 62 10.51 11.58 -5.50
N THR A 63 9.81 10.49 -5.20
CA THR A 63 9.04 9.71 -6.18
C THR A 63 7.59 10.21 -6.22
N ARG A 64 6.79 9.59 -7.09
CA ARG A 64 5.32 9.57 -6.96
C ARG A 64 4.94 9.19 -5.54
N VAL A 65 3.98 9.90 -4.94
CA VAL A 65 3.47 9.60 -3.59
C VAL A 65 2.73 8.27 -3.53
N GLN A 66 2.30 7.75 -4.69
CA GLN A 66 1.72 6.43 -4.92
C GLN A 66 2.79 5.34 -5.16
N HIS A 67 4.08 5.67 -5.18
CA HIS A 67 5.13 4.67 -5.35
C HIS A 67 5.17 3.70 -4.16
N ALA A 68 5.77 2.52 -4.36
CA ALA A 68 5.70 1.43 -3.38
C ALA A 68 6.16 1.79 -1.97
N SER A 69 7.25 2.54 -1.83
CA SER A 69 7.80 2.95 -0.52
C SER A 69 6.85 3.86 0.27
N PRO A 70 6.37 5.01 -0.27
CA PRO A 70 5.38 5.83 0.45
C PRO A 70 4.03 5.12 0.59
N ALA A 71 3.59 4.35 -0.41
CA ALA A 71 2.32 3.62 -0.35
C ALA A 71 2.25 2.62 0.81
N GLY A 72 3.38 2.03 1.23
CA GLY A 72 3.41 1.14 2.40
C GLY A 72 2.99 1.78 3.72
N THR A 73 2.85 3.11 3.79
CA THR A 73 2.34 3.77 4.99
C THR A 73 0.82 3.81 5.06
N TYR A 74 0.10 3.69 3.93
CA TYR A 74 -1.36 3.89 3.87
C TYR A 74 -2.14 2.90 3.01
N ALA A 75 -1.51 2.23 2.05
CA ALA A 75 -2.17 1.39 1.06
C ALA A 75 -2.05 -0.11 1.35
N HIS A 76 -3.07 -0.85 0.91
CA HIS A 76 -3.14 -2.29 0.89
C HIS A 76 -3.45 -2.72 -0.56
N THR A 77 -2.48 -3.30 -1.25
CA THR A 77 -2.65 -3.72 -2.64
C THR A 77 -1.79 -4.94 -2.99
N VAL A 78 -2.35 -5.81 -3.82
CA VAL A 78 -1.65 -6.96 -4.40
C VAL A 78 -0.80 -6.60 -5.62
N ASN A 79 -0.88 -5.36 -6.13
CA ASN A 79 0.00 -4.90 -7.20
C ASN A 79 0.39 -3.43 -6.99
N ARG A 80 1.69 -3.21 -6.78
CA ARG A 80 2.32 -1.89 -6.66
C ARG A 80 2.18 -0.97 -7.88
N ASN A 81 1.76 -1.50 -9.03
CA ASN A 81 1.60 -0.74 -10.27
C ASN A 81 0.19 -0.16 -10.45
N TRP A 82 -0.76 -0.48 -9.57
CA TRP A 82 -2.12 0.10 -9.58
C TRP A 82 -2.11 1.52 -9.03
N TYR A 83 -1.41 2.43 -9.70
CA TYR A 83 -1.25 3.82 -9.26
C TYR A 83 -2.57 4.59 -9.28
N SER A 84 -3.33 4.43 -10.37
CA SER A 84 -4.68 4.91 -10.58
C SER A 84 -5.57 3.78 -11.11
N ASP A 85 -6.86 4.04 -11.25
CA ASP A 85 -7.82 3.11 -11.85
C ASP A 85 -7.46 2.73 -13.29
N ALA A 86 -6.77 3.61 -14.03
CA ALA A 86 -6.31 3.35 -15.39
C ALA A 86 -5.28 2.20 -15.49
N GLU A 87 -4.53 1.92 -14.42
CA GLU A 87 -3.59 0.79 -14.38
C GLU A 87 -4.22 -0.51 -13.84
N MET A 88 -5.51 -0.50 -13.49
CA MET A 88 -6.19 -1.64 -12.91
C MET A 88 -6.96 -2.47 -13.95
N PRO A 89 -6.88 -3.81 -13.88
CA PRO A 89 -7.81 -4.66 -14.61
C PRO A 89 -9.26 -4.39 -14.19
N ALA A 90 -10.20 -4.41 -15.14
CA ALA A 90 -11.62 -4.25 -14.85
C ALA A 90 -12.13 -5.25 -13.80
N GLN A 91 -11.60 -6.48 -13.80
CA GLN A 91 -11.92 -7.49 -12.79
C GLN A 91 -11.51 -7.05 -11.38
N ALA A 92 -10.32 -6.45 -11.20
CA ALA A 92 -9.86 -6.01 -9.88
C ALA A 92 -10.72 -4.85 -9.34
N LEU A 93 -11.16 -3.94 -10.22
CA LEU A 93 -12.09 -2.87 -9.88
C LEU A 93 -13.47 -3.45 -9.45
N GLN A 94 -13.97 -4.45 -10.18
CA GLN A 94 -15.24 -5.14 -9.85
C GLN A 94 -15.14 -5.94 -8.54
N GLU A 95 -13.99 -6.55 -8.26
CA GLU A 95 -13.70 -7.26 -7.00
C GLU A 95 -13.52 -6.30 -5.81
N GLY A 96 -13.49 -4.99 -6.05
CA GLY A 96 -13.46 -3.96 -5.01
C GLY A 96 -12.06 -3.53 -4.57
N CYS A 97 -11.00 -3.97 -5.27
CA CYS A 97 -9.68 -3.38 -5.07
C CYS A 97 -9.69 -1.92 -5.53
N LYS A 98 -8.99 -1.10 -4.78
CA LYS A 98 -8.84 0.33 -5.05
C LYS A 98 -7.41 0.62 -5.50
N ASP A 99 -7.27 1.56 -6.42
CA ASP A 99 -5.96 2.06 -6.81
C ASP A 99 -5.29 2.82 -5.65
N ILE A 100 -3.96 2.95 -5.73
CA ILE A 100 -3.15 3.54 -4.66
C ILE A 100 -3.50 5.03 -4.47
N ALA A 101 -3.87 5.78 -5.52
CA ALA A 101 -4.28 7.17 -5.38
C ALA A 101 -5.61 7.32 -4.63
N THR A 102 -6.60 6.47 -4.88
CA THR A 102 -7.85 6.43 -4.10
C THR A 102 -7.55 6.08 -2.65
N GLN A 103 -6.70 5.07 -2.42
CA GLN A 103 -6.33 4.66 -1.06
C GLN A 103 -5.60 5.76 -0.27
N LEU A 104 -4.77 6.58 -0.93
CA LEU A 104 -4.06 7.71 -0.32
C LEU A 104 -5.01 8.69 0.36
N ILE A 105 -6.18 8.95 -0.24
CA ILE A 105 -7.17 9.91 0.27
C ILE A 105 -8.30 9.26 1.07
N SER A 106 -8.43 7.93 1.08
CA SER A 106 -9.57 7.25 1.70
C SER A 106 -9.23 6.35 2.90
N ASN A 107 -8.01 5.78 2.96
CA ASN A 107 -7.71 4.76 3.97
C ASN A 107 -7.45 5.35 5.36
N MET A 108 -6.82 6.53 5.42
CA MET A 108 -6.55 7.24 6.65
C MET A 108 -6.34 8.73 6.37
N ASP A 109 -6.47 9.54 7.41
CA ASP A 109 -6.11 10.95 7.36
C ASP A 109 -4.58 11.11 7.45
N ILE A 110 -4.00 11.86 6.52
CA ILE A 110 -2.56 12.14 6.43
C ILE A 110 -2.39 13.65 6.40
N ASP A 111 -1.78 14.20 7.45
CA ASP A 111 -1.68 15.65 7.66
C ASP A 111 -0.78 16.33 6.62
N VAL A 112 0.26 15.63 6.12
CA VAL A 112 1.20 16.16 5.12
C VAL A 112 1.51 15.10 4.06
N ILE A 113 1.33 15.44 2.79
CA ILE A 113 1.72 14.61 1.64
C ILE A 113 2.57 15.47 0.69
N LEU A 114 3.85 15.16 0.55
CA LEU A 114 4.79 15.88 -0.32
C LEU A 114 5.59 14.91 -1.20
N GLY A 115 5.59 15.17 -2.50
CA GLY A 115 6.30 14.39 -3.52
C GLY A 115 5.74 14.67 -4.91
N GLY A 116 6.02 13.79 -5.86
CA GLY A 116 5.60 13.92 -7.27
C GLY A 116 6.20 12.88 -8.18
#